data_AF-A0A3E0N7D2-F1
#
_entry.id   AF-A0A3E0N7D2-F1
#
_cell.length_a   1.000
_cell.length_b   1.000
_cell.length_c   1.000
_cell.angle_alpha   90.00
_cell.angle_beta   90.00
_cell.angle_gamma   90.00
#
_symmetry.space_group_name_H-M   'P 1'
#
loop_
_entity.id
_entity.type
_entity.pdbx_description
1 polymer ?
#
loop_
_entity_poly.entity_id
_entity_poly.type
_entity_poly.pdbx_seq_one_letter_code
_entity_poly.pdbx_strand_id
1 'polypeptide(L)'
;MGNIQKLNNVEHAQLKIKQSPCEADRVMFSPVYTSEMRALQSNFPLMFYKAPSDGSFTPVALFGFEQGENLFLTDERWTSQYIPMLVQRGPLMIATDGQTETGEPARVIAIDMDHPNVSQDEGEPLFLEFGGNT
;
A
#
# COMPACT_ATOMS: atom_id res chain seq x y z
N MET A 1 12.74 -7.20 4.04
CA MET A 1 11.69 -7.58 5.00
C MET A 1 11.45 -6.32 5.81
N GLY A 2 10.25 -5.73 5.73
CA GLY A 2 9.97 -4.43 6.35
C GLY A 2 9.85 -4.51 7.87
N ASN A 3 9.98 -3.36 8.53
CA ASN A 3 9.83 -3.18 9.96
C ASN A 3 8.37 -2.91 10.30
N ILE A 4 7.58 -3.99 10.36
CA ILE A 4 6.13 -3.92 10.59
C ILE A 4 5.83 -3.72 12.08
N GLN A 5 5.13 -2.63 12.41
CA GLN A 5 4.73 -2.28 13.78
C GLN A 5 3.23 -2.05 13.87
N LYS A 6 2.64 -2.36 15.03
CA LYS A 6 1.23 -2.02 15.31
C LYS A 6 1.12 -0.51 15.49
N LEU A 7 0.33 0.13 14.63
CA LEU A 7 0.16 1.57 14.65
C LEU A 7 -0.56 1.99 15.95
N ASN A 8 -0.01 2.99 16.64
CA ASN A 8 -0.59 3.55 17.86
C ASN A 8 -0.17 5.02 18.02
N ASN A 9 -1.00 5.79 18.72
CA ASN A 9 -0.84 7.24 18.87
C ASN A 9 0.24 7.66 19.88
N VAL A 10 0.97 6.73 20.49
CA VAL A 10 2.06 7.04 21.44
C VAL A 10 3.41 6.95 20.72
N GLU A 11 3.73 5.79 20.17
CA GLU A 11 5.00 5.53 19.49
C GLU A 11 5.06 6.22 18.12
N HIS A 12 3.91 6.39 17.47
CA HIS A 12 3.83 6.89 16.09
C HIS A 12 3.23 8.31 16.02
N ALA A 13 3.14 9.01 17.16
CA ALA A 13 2.46 10.31 17.28
C ALA A 13 2.99 11.38 16.30
N GLN A 14 4.30 11.37 16.04
CA GLN A 14 4.97 12.34 15.20
C GLN A 14 5.09 11.90 13.74
N LEU A 15 4.58 10.71 13.40
CA LEU A 15 4.72 10.20 12.04
C LEU A 15 3.81 10.94 11.06
N LYS A 16 4.40 11.19 9.90
CA LYS A 16 3.78 11.78 8.72
C LYS A 16 4.00 10.85 7.54
N ILE A 17 3.02 10.82 6.63
CA ILE A 17 3.08 10.04 5.40
C ILE A 17 3.19 10.97 4.21
N LYS A 18 4.26 10.82 3.44
CA LYS A 18 4.42 11.50 2.16
C LYS A 18 3.47 10.89 1.12
N GLN A 19 2.74 11.75 0.40
CA GLN A 19 1.88 11.37 -0.73
C GLN A 19 2.64 11.55 -2.05
N SER A 20 3.82 10.95 -2.15
CA SER A 20 4.70 11.06 -3.32
C SER A 20 5.11 9.68 -3.80
N PRO A 21 5.31 9.49 -5.11
CA PRO A 21 5.87 8.25 -5.60
C PRO A 21 7.24 7.99 -4.98
N CYS A 22 7.56 6.72 -4.76
CA CYS A 22 8.82 6.32 -4.17
C CYS A 22 9.34 5.02 -4.78
N GLU A 23 10.51 4.57 -4.33
CA GLU A 23 11.12 3.35 -4.85
C GLU A 23 10.24 2.09 -4.65
N ALA A 24 9.37 2.09 -3.61
CA ALA A 24 8.43 1.00 -3.39
C ALA A 24 7.35 0.88 -4.50
N ASP A 25 7.15 1.93 -5.31
CA ASP A 25 6.21 1.93 -6.43
C ASP A 25 6.82 1.30 -7.70
N ARG A 26 8.13 1.02 -7.72
CA ARG A 26 8.82 0.33 -8.82
C ARG A 26 8.56 -1.17 -8.80
N VAL A 27 7.29 -1.55 -8.94
CA VAL A 27 6.84 -2.94 -9.01
C VAL A 27 6.33 -3.29 -10.41
N MET A 28 6.53 -4.53 -10.83
CA MET A 28 6.12 -5.00 -12.17
C MET A 28 4.60 -4.98 -12.37
N PHE A 29 3.84 -5.25 -11.31
CA PHE A 29 2.39 -5.21 -11.30
C PHE A 29 1.88 -5.03 -9.87
N SER A 30 0.61 -4.64 -9.73
CA SER A 30 -0.12 -4.68 -8.46
C SER A 30 -1.33 -5.58 -8.56
N PRO A 31 -1.63 -6.41 -7.54
CA PRO A 31 -2.98 -6.94 -7.33
C PRO A 31 -4.03 -5.83 -7.33
N VAL A 32 -5.23 -6.14 -7.83
CA VAL A 32 -6.34 -5.20 -7.89
C VAL A 32 -7.63 -5.83 -7.40
N TYR A 33 -8.56 -5.01 -6.91
CA TYR A 33 -9.89 -5.45 -6.53
C TYR A 33 -10.89 -5.28 -7.68
N THR A 34 -11.90 -6.14 -7.73
CA THR A 34 -12.95 -6.07 -8.76
C THR A 34 -13.69 -4.74 -8.78
N SER A 35 -13.83 -4.09 -7.62
CA SER A 35 -14.45 -2.78 -7.46
C SER A 35 -13.68 -1.63 -8.14
N GLU A 36 -12.35 -1.74 -8.31
CA GLU A 36 -11.53 -0.69 -8.95
C GLU A 36 -11.24 -0.95 -10.43
N MET A 37 -11.50 -2.15 -10.95
CA MET A 37 -11.18 -2.54 -12.34
C MET A 37 -11.71 -1.58 -13.40
N ARG A 38 -12.92 -1.02 -13.20
CA ARG A 38 -13.51 -0.07 -14.16
C ARG A 38 -12.67 1.20 -14.32
N ALA A 39 -12.06 1.69 -13.25
CA ALA A 39 -11.19 2.87 -13.31
C ALA A 39 -9.81 2.53 -13.87
N LEU A 40 -9.35 1.30 -13.63
CA LEU A 40 -8.03 0.83 -14.04
C LEU A 40 -7.93 0.46 -15.52
N GLN A 41 -8.98 -0.11 -16.11
CA GLN A 41 -8.93 -0.66 -17.48
C GLN A 41 -8.59 0.38 -18.56
N SER A 42 -8.81 1.67 -18.31
CA SER A 42 -8.45 2.76 -19.23
C SER A 42 -6.99 3.19 -19.11
N ASN A 43 -6.30 2.78 -18.04
CA ASN A 43 -4.94 3.17 -17.71
C ASN A 43 -3.94 2.01 -17.86
N PHE A 44 -4.35 0.78 -17.51
CA PHE A 44 -3.45 -0.37 -17.42
C PHE A 44 -4.03 -1.61 -18.09
N PRO A 45 -3.17 -2.46 -18.68
CA PRO A 45 -3.54 -3.83 -18.99
C PRO A 45 -3.94 -4.58 -17.72
N LEU A 46 -5.15 -5.13 -17.69
CA LEU A 46 -5.62 -6.00 -16.61
C LEU A 46 -5.41 -7.46 -17.00
N MET A 47 -4.78 -8.22 -16.10
CA MET A 47 -4.45 -9.62 -16.32
C MET A 47 -4.83 -10.47 -15.12
N PHE A 48 -4.80 -11.79 -15.26
CA PHE A 48 -4.91 -12.72 -14.15
C PHE A 48 -3.56 -13.38 -13.91
N TYR A 49 -2.96 -13.11 -12.75
CA TYR A 49 -1.75 -13.77 -12.30
C TYR A 49 -2.12 -15.08 -11.60
N LYS A 50 -1.50 -16.18 -12.05
CA LYS A 50 -1.63 -17.48 -11.40
C LYS A 50 -0.53 -17.63 -10.35
N ALA A 51 -0.89 -17.70 -9.08
CA ALA A 51 0.05 -17.91 -7.99
C ALA A 51 0.74 -19.28 -8.14
N PRO A 52 2.09 -19.34 -8.15
CA PRO A 52 2.82 -20.60 -8.26
C PRO A 52 2.61 -21.54 -7.07
N SER A 53 2.23 -20.99 -5.91
CA SER A 53 2.08 -21.72 -4.64
C SER A 53 0.85 -22.65 -4.63
N ASP A 54 -0.30 -22.15 -5.08
CA ASP A 54 -1.58 -22.86 -4.97
C ASP A 54 -2.39 -22.86 -6.28
N GLY A 55 -1.88 -22.22 -7.33
CA GLY A 55 -2.55 -22.11 -8.62
C GLY A 55 -3.75 -21.17 -8.64
N SER A 56 -3.99 -20.41 -7.57
CA SER A 56 -5.05 -19.41 -7.50
C SER A 56 -4.82 -18.28 -8.51
N PHE A 57 -5.90 -17.67 -8.99
CA PHE A 57 -5.84 -16.53 -9.89
C PHE A 57 -6.18 -15.25 -9.14
N THR A 58 -5.28 -14.26 -9.25
CA THR A 58 -5.51 -12.91 -8.72
C THR A 58 -5.48 -11.93 -9.88
N PRO A 59 -6.49 -11.05 -10.02
CA PRO A 59 -6.42 -9.99 -11.00
C PRO A 59 -5.33 -8.99 -10.64
N VAL A 60 -4.60 -8.53 -11.65
CA VAL A 60 -3.48 -7.58 -11.52
C VAL A 60 -3.55 -6.49 -12.57
N ALA A 61 -3.05 -5.30 -12.25
CA ALA A 61 -2.70 -4.26 -13.22
C ALA A 61 -1.20 -4.36 -13.52
N LEU A 62 -0.86 -4.55 -14.79
CA LEU A 62 0.53 -4.69 -15.25
C LEU A 62 1.16 -3.31 -15.47
N PHE A 63 2.34 -3.08 -14.92
CA PHE A 63 3.08 -1.82 -15.02
C PHE A 63 4.37 -1.93 -15.85
N GLY A 64 5.01 -3.09 -15.86
CA GLY A 64 6.25 -3.36 -16.59
C GLY A 64 6.38 -4.83 -16.97
N PHE A 65 7.48 -5.19 -17.61
CA PHE A 65 7.80 -6.54 -18.04
C PHE A 65 8.83 -7.24 -17.13
N GLU A 66 9.52 -6.47 -16.29
CA GLU A 66 10.54 -6.98 -15.37
C GLU A 66 10.28 -6.60 -13.91
N GLN A 67 10.84 -7.37 -12.98
CA GLN A 67 10.81 -7.03 -11.56
C GLN A 67 11.59 -5.73 -11.33
N GLY A 68 11.03 -4.80 -10.57
CA GLY A 68 11.61 -3.47 -10.39
C GLY A 68 11.20 -2.45 -11.47
N GLU A 69 10.43 -2.85 -12.48
CA GLU A 69 10.03 -1.97 -13.57
C GLU A 69 8.59 -1.49 -13.43
N ASN A 70 8.37 -0.19 -13.55
CA ASN A 70 7.06 0.43 -13.66
C ASN A 70 7.10 1.52 -14.74
N LEU A 71 6.55 1.24 -15.92
CA LEU A 71 6.55 2.15 -17.07
C LEU A 71 5.56 3.32 -16.92
N PHE A 72 4.71 3.25 -15.90
CA PHE A 72 3.76 4.31 -15.55
C PHE A 72 4.31 5.23 -14.46
N LEU A 73 5.58 5.05 -14.07
CA LEU A 73 6.27 5.86 -13.08
C LEU A 73 7.43 6.61 -13.74
N THR A 74 7.41 7.93 -13.59
CA THR A 74 8.55 8.82 -13.88
C THR A 74 9.13 9.30 -12.56
N ASP A 75 10.35 9.85 -12.58
CA ASP A 75 11.07 10.24 -11.34
C ASP A 75 10.29 11.19 -10.42
N GLU A 76 9.29 11.89 -10.93
CA GLU A 76 8.49 12.86 -10.16
C GLU A 76 7.00 12.49 -10.02
N ARG A 77 6.48 11.51 -10.78
CA ARG A 77 5.04 11.21 -10.78
C ARG A 77 4.64 9.91 -11.49
N TRP A 78 3.48 9.41 -11.10
CA TRP A 78 2.69 8.49 -11.92
C TRP A 78 2.16 9.20 -13.19
N THR A 79 2.19 8.51 -14.33
CA THR A 79 1.68 9.00 -15.62
C THR A 79 0.24 8.61 -15.90
N SER A 80 -0.32 7.68 -15.11
CA SER A 80 -1.72 7.27 -15.17
C SER A 80 -2.63 8.27 -14.43
N GLN A 81 -3.91 8.28 -14.78
CA GLN A 81 -4.93 9.07 -14.06
C GLN A 81 -5.45 8.37 -12.79
N TYR A 82 -5.21 7.06 -12.70
CA TYR A 82 -5.59 6.25 -11.56
C TYR A 82 -4.39 5.43 -11.12
N ILE A 83 -4.16 5.35 -9.81
CA ILE A 83 -3.13 4.51 -9.19
C ILE A 83 -3.88 3.40 -8.45
N PRO A 84 -3.53 2.09 -8.58
CA PRO A 84 -4.22 1.05 -7.83
C PRO A 84 -4.26 1.30 -6.32
N MET A 85 -5.36 0.93 -5.67
CA MET A 85 -5.55 1.19 -4.24
C MET A 85 -4.45 0.55 -3.38
N LEU A 86 -3.96 -0.64 -3.75
CA LEU A 86 -2.93 -1.33 -2.99
C LEU A 86 -1.56 -0.61 -3.05
N VAL A 87 -1.30 0.14 -4.13
CA VAL A 87 -0.13 1.02 -4.24
C VAL A 87 -0.37 2.29 -3.40
N GLN A 88 -1.53 2.93 -3.55
CA GLN A 88 -1.87 4.15 -2.81
C GLN A 88 -1.86 3.96 -1.28
N ARG A 89 -2.13 2.74 -0.81
CA ARG A 89 -2.07 2.37 0.61
C ARG A 89 -0.73 2.74 1.28
N GLY A 90 0.36 2.71 0.51
CA GLY A 90 1.71 2.99 0.99
C GLY A 90 2.08 2.14 2.21
N PRO A 91 2.54 2.75 3.31
CA PRO A 91 3.13 2.02 4.44
C PRO A 91 2.10 1.33 5.34
N LEU A 92 0.81 1.62 5.19
CA LEU A 92 -0.22 1.14 6.11
C LEU A 92 -0.75 -0.24 5.70
N MET A 93 -1.16 -1.06 6.66
CA MET A 93 -1.76 -2.37 6.36
C MET A 93 -2.68 -2.85 7.47
N ILE A 94 -3.57 -3.78 7.14
CA ILE A 94 -4.35 -4.50 8.15
C ILE A 94 -3.58 -5.75 8.54
N ALA A 95 -3.18 -5.83 9.81
CA ALA A 95 -2.56 -6.99 10.42
C ALA A 95 -3.56 -7.72 11.33
N THR A 96 -3.21 -8.94 11.72
CA THR A 96 -3.92 -9.69 12.76
C THR A 96 -3.05 -9.73 14.00
N ASP A 97 -3.59 -9.29 15.14
CA ASP A 97 -2.89 -9.26 16.43
C ASP A 97 -3.80 -9.88 17.51
N GLY A 98 -3.63 -11.17 17.76
CA GLY A 98 -4.42 -11.93 18.73
C GLY A 98 -5.84 -12.27 18.25
N GLN A 99 -6.73 -12.44 19.23
CA GLN A 99 -8.15 -12.78 19.03
C GLN A 99 -9.04 -11.81 19.80
N THR A 100 -10.25 -11.58 19.29
CA THR A 100 -11.32 -10.85 19.99
C THR A 100 -11.86 -11.69 21.15
N GLU A 101 -12.68 -11.08 22.01
CA GLU A 101 -13.41 -11.80 23.08
C GLU A 101 -14.32 -12.91 22.54
N THR A 102 -14.75 -12.80 21.28
CA THR A 102 -15.55 -13.80 20.56
C THR A 102 -14.72 -14.90 19.90
N GLY A 103 -13.39 -14.87 20.03
CA GLY A 103 -12.45 -15.85 19.46
C GLY A 103 -12.11 -15.61 17.98
N GLU A 104 -12.55 -14.49 17.39
CA GLU A 104 -12.25 -14.15 16.00
C GLU A 104 -10.89 -13.46 15.88
N PRO A 105 -10.20 -13.53 14.72
CA PRO A 105 -8.93 -12.83 14.53
C PRO A 105 -9.07 -11.31 14.71
N ALA A 106 -8.37 -10.74 15.68
CA ALA A 106 -8.44 -9.30 15.94
C ALA A 106 -7.63 -8.53 14.88
N ARG A 107 -8.29 -7.63 14.15
CA ARG A 107 -7.67 -6.82 13.09
C ARG A 107 -7.15 -5.51 13.67
N VAL A 108 -5.91 -5.17 13.35
CA VAL A 108 -5.26 -3.92 13.76
C VAL A 108 -4.66 -3.22 12.55
N ILE A 109 -4.50 -1.91 12.63
CA ILE A 109 -3.71 -1.16 11.66
C ILE A 109 -2.24 -1.35 12.04
N ALA A 110 -1.43 -1.69 11.06
CA ALA A 110 0.02 -1.78 11.16
C ALA A 110 0.66 -0.84 10.14
N ILE A 111 1.92 -0.49 10.39
CA ILE A 111 2.73 0.38 9.55
C ILE A 111 4.09 -0.27 9.31
N ASP A 112 4.58 -0.21 8.06
CA ASP A 112 5.96 -0.53 7.74
C ASP A 112 6.85 0.70 7.94
N MET A 113 7.63 0.69 9.01
CA MET A 113 8.51 1.81 9.39
C MET A 113 9.70 2.00 8.44
N ASP A 114 10.03 0.99 7.63
CA ASP A 114 11.13 1.09 6.65
C ASP A 114 10.63 1.63 5.30
N HIS A 115 9.34 1.92 5.16
CA HIS A 115 8.77 2.40 3.91
C HIS A 115 9.24 3.84 3.61
N PRO A 116 9.69 4.16 2.38
CA PRO A 116 10.30 5.47 2.06
C PRO A 116 9.41 6.69 2.31
N ASN A 117 8.09 6.49 2.33
CA ASN A 117 7.11 7.53 2.60
C ASN A 117 6.82 7.80 4.08
N VAL A 118 7.37 7.02 5.01
CA VAL A 118 7.30 7.32 6.45
C VAL A 118 8.34 8.41 6.79
N SER A 119 7.89 9.49 7.42
CA SER A 119 8.72 10.63 7.82
C SER A 119 8.25 11.17 9.17
N GLN A 120 9.08 11.96 9.84
CA GLN A 120 8.68 12.77 11.00
C GLN A 120 8.52 14.25 10.63
N ASP A 121 9.13 14.68 9.53
CA ASP A 121 9.25 16.09 9.17
C ASP A 121 8.27 16.48 8.05
N GLU A 122 8.06 15.60 7.07
CA GLU A 122 7.35 15.89 5.81
C GLU A 122 6.13 15.00 5.59
N GLY A 123 5.13 15.52 4.88
CA GLY A 123 3.90 14.79 4.54
C GLY A 123 2.73 15.10 5.45
N GLU A 124 1.71 14.26 5.36
CA GLU A 124 0.46 14.41 6.11
C GLU A 124 0.56 13.71 7.48
N PRO A 125 0.22 14.38 8.59
CA PRO A 125 0.31 13.79 9.91
C PRO A 125 -0.71 12.65 10.07
N LEU A 126 -0.28 11.51 10.63
CA LEU A 126 -1.18 10.39 10.93
C LEU A 126 -2.08 10.66 12.14
N PHE A 127 -1.62 11.50 13.06
CA PHE A 127 -2.34 11.86 14.27
C PHE A 127 -2.45 13.39 14.40
N LEU A 128 -3.59 13.84 14.94
CA LEU A 128 -3.78 15.20 15.40
C LEU A 128 -2.93 15.48 16.64
N GLU A 129 -2.75 16.77 16.99
CA GLU A 129 -1.90 17.23 18.10
C GLU A 129 -2.16 16.51 19.43
N PHE A 130 -3.41 16.13 19.70
CA PHE A 130 -3.80 15.42 20.93
C PHE A 130 -4.00 13.90 20.74
N GLY A 131 -3.41 13.31 19.70
CA GLY A 131 -3.42 11.86 19.46
C GLY A 131 -4.74 11.30 18.91
N GLY A 132 -5.62 12.17 18.41
CA GLY A 132 -6.79 11.78 17.61
C GLY A 132 -6.39 11.42 16.18
N ASN A 133 -7.22 10.66 15.48
CA ASN A 133 -7.00 10.35 14.06
C ASN A 133 -7.52 11.51 13.19
N THR A 134 -6.85 11.76 12.06
CA THR A 134 -7.34 12.67 11.01
C THR A 134 -8.58 12.12 10.31
#